data_AF-A0A966K502-F1
#
_entry.id   AF-A0A966K502-F1
#
_cell.length_a   1.000
_cell.length_b   1.000
_cell.length_c   1.000
_cell.angle_alpha   90.00
_cell.angle_beta   90.00
_cell.angle_gamma   90.00
#
_symmetry.space_group_name_H-M   'P 1'
#
loop_
_entity.id
_entity.type
_entity.pdbx_description
1 polymer ?
#
loop_
_entity_poly.entity_id
_entity_poly.type
_entity_poly.pdbx_seq_one_letter_code
_entity_poly.pdbx_strand_id
1 'polypeptide(L)'
;MIKRIFKTLGVLTFFGISLVSLYLVNLFYMKPASIDHYLAKEVITDLVDSPEAMTYMGVFDGLNWLTNHNAKLSIPKSDDLKKDIQNARKRLNILNKYNDESLNDGQRITKKIAIFDTENQLNQLELFPYHDYPLNQVRGEHH
;
A
#
# COMPACT_ATOMS: atom_id res chain seq x y z
N MET A 1 6.32 -46.53 -5.34
CA MET A 1 6.40 -45.49 -4.28
C MET A 1 6.54 -44.08 -4.85
N ILE A 2 7.50 -43.81 -5.75
CA ILE A 2 7.77 -42.49 -6.33
C ILE A 2 6.53 -41.76 -6.91
N LYS A 3 5.68 -42.45 -7.68
CA LYS A 3 4.45 -41.84 -8.24
C LYS A 3 3.46 -41.33 -7.17
N ARG A 4 3.38 -41.99 -6.00
CA ARG A 4 2.53 -41.55 -4.88
C ARG A 4 3.11 -40.33 -4.18
N ILE A 5 4.44 -40.25 -4.08
CA ILE A 5 5.16 -39.09 -3.52
C ILE A 5 4.96 -37.87 -4.42
N PHE A 6 5.13 -37.99 -5.74
CA PHE A 6 4.88 -36.87 -6.65
C PHE A 6 3.41 -36.41 -6.65
N LYS A 7 2.45 -37.34 -6.55
CA LYS A 7 1.03 -36.99 -6.46
C LYS A 7 0.70 -36.24 -5.17
N THR A 8 1.23 -36.69 -4.03
CA THR A 8 1.02 -36.02 -2.74
C THR A 8 1.70 -34.66 -2.68
N LEU A 9 2.92 -34.54 -3.20
CA LEU A 9 3.62 -33.27 -3.34
C LEU A 9 2.84 -32.29 -4.23
N GLY A 10 2.32 -32.77 -5.37
CA GLY A 10 1.48 -31.95 -6.26
C GLY A 10 0.17 -31.47 -5.62
N VAL A 11 -0.46 -32.29 -4.78
CA VAL A 11 -1.65 -31.89 -4.03
C VAL A 11 -1.31 -30.86 -2.96
N LEU A 12 -0.20 -31.05 -2.23
CA LEU A 12 0.27 -30.10 -1.22
C LEU A 12 0.63 -28.75 -1.83
N THR A 13 1.34 -28.73 -2.97
CA THR A 13 1.68 -27.48 -3.65
C THR A 13 0.43 -26.78 -4.17
N PHE A 14 -0.51 -27.52 -4.79
CA PHE A 14 -1.78 -26.96 -5.23
C PHE A 14 -2.58 -26.34 -4.07
N PHE A 15 -2.67 -27.06 -2.95
CA PHE A 15 -3.35 -26.56 -1.76
C PHE A 15 -2.65 -25.31 -1.18
N GLY A 16 -1.32 -25.31 -1.12
CA GLY A 16 -0.54 -24.15 -0.69
C GLY A 16 -0.79 -22.92 -1.58
N ILE A 17 -0.75 -23.09 -2.90
CA ILE A 17 -1.04 -22.01 -3.86
C ILE A 17 -2.47 -21.49 -3.68
N SER A 18 -3.44 -22.39 -3.45
CA SER A 18 -4.83 -22.01 -3.22
C SER A 18 -4.99 -21.15 -1.95
N LEU A 19 -4.34 -21.54 -0.85
CA LEU A 19 -4.35 -20.76 0.40
C LEU A 19 -3.70 -19.38 0.23
N VAL A 20 -2.54 -19.30 -0.43
CA VAL A 20 -1.86 -18.02 -0.72
C VAL A 20 -2.75 -17.14 -1.59
N SER A 21 -3.40 -17.71 -2.60
CA SER A 21 -4.31 -16.96 -3.48
C SER A 21 -5.49 -16.39 -2.70
N LEU A 22 -6.12 -17.19 -1.85
CA LEU A 22 -7.21 -16.73 -0.97
C LEU A 22 -6.76 -15.59 -0.05
N TYR A 23 -5.57 -15.71 0.53
CA TYR A 23 -4.98 -14.67 1.35
C TYR A 23 -4.76 -13.37 0.56
N LEU A 24 -4.17 -13.44 -0.64
CA LEU A 24 -3.94 -12.28 -1.50
C LEU A 24 -5.26 -11.62 -1.92
N VAL A 25 -6.29 -12.41 -2.22
CA VAL A 25 -7.62 -11.87 -2.53
C VAL A 25 -8.18 -11.09 -1.33
N ASN A 26 -8.08 -11.64 -0.12
CA ASN A 26 -8.49 -10.93 1.09
C ASN A 26 -7.69 -9.63 1.31
N LEU A 27 -6.37 -9.67 1.06
CA LEU A 27 -5.46 -8.55 1.30
C LEU A 27 -5.68 -7.35 0.36
N PHE A 28 -5.95 -7.61 -0.93
CA PHE A 28 -6.03 -6.55 -1.94
C PHE A 28 -7.46 -6.13 -2.32
N TYR A 29 -8.44 -7.04 -2.22
CA TYR A 29 -9.79 -6.80 -2.75
C TYR A 29 -10.89 -6.72 -1.69
N MET A 30 -10.60 -7.08 -0.45
CA MET A 30 -11.57 -7.06 0.65
C MET A 30 -11.09 -6.16 1.81
N LYS A 31 -11.81 -6.19 2.94
CA LYS A 31 -11.26 -5.76 4.23
C LYS A 31 -10.33 -6.90 4.72
N PRO A 32 -9.01 -6.67 4.85
CA PRO A 32 -8.13 -7.73 5.34
C PRO A 32 -8.50 -8.16 6.76
N ALA A 33 -8.26 -9.43 7.09
CA ALA A 33 -8.57 -9.94 8.43
C ALA A 33 -7.71 -9.26 9.52
N SER A 34 -6.46 -8.94 9.21
CA SER A 34 -5.52 -8.24 10.09
C SER A 34 -5.34 -6.79 9.66
N ILE A 35 -5.50 -5.86 10.61
CA ILE A 35 -5.21 -4.44 10.38
C ILE A 35 -3.72 -4.22 10.07
N ASP A 36 -2.83 -4.99 10.69
CA ASP A 36 -1.39 -4.85 10.46
C ASP A 36 -1.01 -5.26 9.05
N HIS A 37 -1.60 -6.33 8.52
CA HIS A 37 -1.36 -6.74 7.14
C HIS A 37 -1.95 -5.73 6.15
N TYR A 38 -3.12 -5.17 6.47
CA TYR A 38 -3.70 -4.09 5.67
C TYR A 38 -2.76 -2.89 5.59
N LEU A 39 -2.32 -2.37 6.74
CA LEU A 39 -1.45 -1.20 6.83
C LEU A 39 -0.08 -1.47 6.20
N ALA A 40 0.52 -2.63 6.44
CA ALA A 40 1.79 -3.01 5.81
C ALA A 40 1.67 -3.04 4.28
N LYS A 41 0.57 -3.58 3.75
CA LYS A 41 0.30 -3.58 2.31
C LYS A 41 0.13 -2.16 1.78
N GLU A 42 -0.59 -1.29 2.49
CA GLU A 42 -0.76 0.12 2.10
C GLU A 42 0.60 0.83 2.04
N VAL A 43 1.43 0.71 3.07
CA VAL A 43 2.78 1.30 3.09
C VAL A 43 3.64 0.80 1.93
N ILE A 44 3.66 -0.51 1.67
CA ILE A 44 4.44 -1.08 0.57
C ILE A 44 3.89 -0.59 -0.78
N THR A 45 2.58 -0.48 -0.92
CA THR A 45 1.95 -0.01 -2.17
C THR A 45 2.31 1.45 -2.42
N ASP A 46 2.18 2.31 -1.41
CA ASP A 46 2.53 3.73 -1.50
C ASP A 46 4.02 3.92 -1.82
N LEU A 47 4.90 3.09 -1.24
CA LEU A 47 6.34 3.11 -1.52
C LEU A 47 6.68 2.70 -2.95
N VAL A 48 6.03 1.67 -3.49
CA VAL A 48 6.32 1.16 -4.84
C VAL A 48 5.66 2.00 -5.93
N ASP A 49 4.63 2.79 -5.60
CA ASP A 49 3.98 3.72 -6.53
C ASP A 49 4.86 4.94 -6.89
N SER A 50 5.92 5.25 -6.12
CA SER A 50 6.89 6.31 -6.44
C SER A 50 8.33 5.75 -6.55
N PRO A 51 9.00 5.86 -7.72
CA PRO A 51 10.40 5.49 -7.85
C PRO A 51 11.30 6.26 -6.89
N GLU A 52 11.01 7.54 -6.62
CA GLU A 52 11.74 8.35 -5.65
C GLU A 52 11.61 7.77 -4.24
N ALA A 53 10.40 7.42 -3.81
CA ALA A 53 10.18 6.76 -2.52
C ALA A 53 10.95 5.43 -2.42
N MET A 54 10.96 4.64 -3.51
CA MET A 54 11.76 3.41 -3.56
C MET A 54 13.25 3.69 -3.37
N THR A 55 13.79 4.70 -4.05
CA THR A 55 15.19 5.12 -3.94
C THR A 55 15.51 5.66 -2.55
N TYR A 56 14.67 6.55 -1.99
CA TYR A 56 14.87 7.13 -0.66
C TYR A 56 14.87 6.06 0.44
N MET A 57 14.03 5.03 0.32
CA MET A 57 14.00 3.94 1.29
C MET A 57 15.20 2.99 1.16
N GLY A 58 15.80 2.86 -0.02
CA GLY A 58 16.95 1.98 -0.31
C GLY A 58 16.67 0.46 -0.23
N VAL A 59 15.53 0.05 0.33
CA VAL A 59 15.18 -1.38 0.49
C VAL A 59 14.98 -2.11 -0.84
N PHE A 60 14.71 -1.37 -1.92
CA PHE A 60 14.48 -1.93 -3.27
C PHE A 60 15.68 -1.84 -4.21
N ASP A 61 16.82 -1.26 -3.78
CA ASP A 61 17.98 -1.03 -4.66
C ASP A 61 18.56 -2.33 -5.22
N GLY A 62 18.60 -3.40 -4.41
CA GLY A 62 19.00 -4.73 -4.87
C GLY A 62 18.08 -5.32 -5.96
N LEU A 63 16.86 -4.80 -6.08
CA LEU A 63 15.88 -5.18 -7.10
C LEU A 63 15.80 -4.17 -8.25
N ASN A 64 16.72 -3.19 -8.32
CA ASN A 64 16.71 -2.19 -9.37
C ASN A 64 16.83 -2.81 -10.78
N TRP A 65 17.49 -3.96 -10.92
CA TRP A 65 17.55 -4.70 -12.19
C TRP A 65 16.16 -5.13 -12.72
N LEU A 66 15.18 -5.29 -11.83
CA LEU A 66 13.80 -5.67 -12.18
C LEU A 66 12.87 -4.45 -12.28
N THR A 67 12.98 -3.53 -11.33
CA THR A 67 12.04 -2.40 -11.20
C THR A 67 12.47 -1.18 -12.01
N ASN A 68 13.78 -1.04 -12.25
CA ASN A 68 14.42 0.11 -12.89
C ASN A 68 13.96 1.45 -12.29
N HIS A 69 13.76 1.49 -10.98
CA HIS A 69 13.19 2.65 -10.27
C HIS A 69 14.18 3.82 -10.21
N ASN A 70 15.49 3.54 -10.07
CA ASN A 70 16.53 4.57 -10.04
C ASN A 70 16.70 5.35 -11.37
N ALA A 71 16.04 4.91 -12.44
CA ALA A 71 16.04 5.57 -13.75
C ALA A 71 14.68 6.20 -14.11
N LYS A 72 13.77 6.33 -13.14
CA LYS A 72 12.41 6.83 -13.33
C LYS A 72 12.12 8.00 -12.40
N LEU A 73 11.17 8.83 -12.81
CA LEU A 73 10.58 9.89 -12.00
C LEU A 73 9.06 9.80 -12.07
N SER A 74 8.40 10.12 -10.97
CA SER A 74 6.96 10.29 -10.87
C SER A 74 6.55 11.53 -11.67
N ILE A 75 5.71 11.33 -12.68
CA ILE A 75 5.18 12.44 -13.50
C ILE A 75 3.69 12.63 -13.16
N PRO A 76 3.30 13.76 -12.55
CA PRO A 76 1.90 14.04 -12.23
C PRO A 76 1.00 14.03 -13.47
N LYS A 77 -0.17 13.43 -13.34
CA LYS A 77 -1.21 13.35 -14.37
C LYS A 77 -2.47 14.08 -13.93
N SER A 78 -3.29 14.49 -14.90
CA SER A 78 -4.54 15.23 -14.64
C SER A 78 -5.53 14.47 -13.76
N ASP A 79 -5.52 13.14 -13.81
CA ASP A 79 -6.46 12.29 -13.07
C ASP A 79 -5.96 11.85 -11.68
N ASP A 80 -4.69 12.17 -11.33
CA ASP A 80 -4.08 11.68 -10.09
C ASP A 80 -4.80 12.22 -8.85
N LEU A 81 -5.13 13.52 -8.82
CA LEU A 81 -5.90 14.12 -7.72
C LEU A 81 -7.21 13.36 -7.44
N LYS A 82 -7.95 13.02 -8.50
CA LYS A 82 -9.21 12.29 -8.38
C LYS A 82 -8.97 10.86 -7.86
N LYS A 83 -7.94 10.19 -8.36
CA LYS A 83 -7.53 8.85 -7.91
C LYS A 83 -7.14 8.87 -6.43
N ASP A 84 -6.38 9.87 -6.00
CA ASP A 84 -5.88 9.99 -4.63
C ASP A 84 -7.00 10.28 -3.64
N ILE A 85 -7.94 11.17 -3.99
CA ILE A 85 -9.16 11.39 -3.19
C ILE A 85 -9.96 10.09 -3.05
N GLN A 86 -10.14 9.33 -4.13
CA GLN A 86 -10.85 8.05 -4.10
C GLN A 86 -10.11 7.02 -3.22
N ASN A 87 -8.79 6.96 -3.32
CA ASN A 87 -7.95 6.06 -2.53
C ASN A 87 -8.02 6.41 -1.05
N ALA A 88 -7.87 7.68 -0.67
CA ALA A 88 -7.98 8.15 0.71
C ALA A 88 -9.37 7.83 1.30
N ARG A 89 -10.45 8.10 0.56
CA ARG A 89 -11.82 7.73 0.97
C ARG A 89 -11.99 6.21 1.16
N LYS A 90 -11.41 5.42 0.27
CA LYS A 90 -11.42 3.95 0.37
C LYS A 90 -10.63 3.47 1.60
N ARG A 91 -9.45 4.05 1.85
CA ARG A 91 -8.60 3.76 3.02
C ARG A 91 -9.36 4.04 4.31
N LEU A 92 -9.95 5.22 4.42
CA LEU A 92 -10.76 5.62 5.58
C LEU A 92 -11.95 4.67 5.82
N ASN A 93 -12.67 4.28 4.75
CA ASN A 93 -13.77 3.32 4.84
C ASN A 93 -13.31 1.94 5.35
N ILE A 94 -12.15 1.45 4.89
CA ILE A 94 -11.61 0.17 5.36
C ILE A 94 -11.18 0.27 6.83
N LEU A 95 -10.46 1.31 7.21
CA LEU A 95 -10.02 1.56 8.59
C LEU A 95 -11.21 1.58 9.56
N ASN A 96 -12.29 2.27 9.20
CA ASN A 96 -13.50 2.36 10.02
C ASN A 96 -14.26 1.04 10.17
N LYS A 97 -14.02 0.04 9.32
CA LYS A 97 -14.64 -1.30 9.45
C LYS A 97 -13.98 -2.19 10.50
N TYR A 98 -12.79 -1.85 11.02
CA TYR A 98 -12.16 -2.62 12.10
C TYR A 98 -12.81 -2.28 13.45
N ASN A 99 -13.29 -3.28 14.19
CA ASN A 99 -13.86 -3.08 15.52
C ASN A 99 -12.73 -2.88 16.54
N ASP A 100 -12.76 -1.77 17.29
CA ASP A 100 -11.74 -1.42 18.27
C ASP A 100 -11.63 -2.43 19.43
N GLU A 101 -12.72 -3.12 19.76
CA GLU A 101 -12.74 -4.16 20.80
C GLU A 101 -11.95 -5.41 20.38
N SER A 102 -11.84 -5.66 19.07
CA SER A 102 -11.09 -6.79 18.52
C SER A 102 -9.60 -6.52 18.36
N LEU A 103 -9.16 -5.29 18.62
CA LEU A 103 -7.77 -4.86 18.45
C LEU A 103 -7.02 -4.87 19.78
N ASN A 104 -5.71 -5.09 19.73
CA ASN A 104 -4.86 -4.81 20.89
C ASN A 104 -4.60 -3.30 21.05
N ASP A 105 -4.01 -2.87 22.18
CA ASP A 105 -3.76 -1.45 22.46
C ASP A 105 -2.90 -0.77 21.39
N GLY A 106 -1.83 -1.43 20.95
CA GLY A 106 -0.96 -0.92 19.89
C GLY A 106 -1.72 -0.74 18.58
N GLN A 107 -2.50 -1.74 18.16
CA GLN A 107 -3.32 -1.68 16.97
C GLN A 107 -4.39 -0.58 17.02
N ARG A 108 -4.98 -0.33 18.20
CA ARG A 108 -5.92 0.80 18.40
C ARG A 108 -5.23 2.14 18.17
N ILE A 109 -4.02 2.31 18.72
CA ILE A 109 -3.23 3.52 18.53
C ILE A 109 -2.86 3.69 17.05
N THR A 110 -2.32 2.64 16.42
CA THR A 110 -1.95 2.66 15.00
C THR A 110 -3.16 2.95 14.11
N LYS A 111 -4.33 2.37 14.39
CA LYS A 111 -5.58 2.67 13.68
C LYS A 111 -5.92 4.16 13.77
N LYS A 112 -5.85 4.75 14.97
CA LYS A 112 -6.15 6.18 15.18
C LYS A 112 -5.19 7.07 14.40
N ILE A 113 -3.90 6.75 14.40
CA ILE A 113 -2.89 7.48 13.61
C ILE A 113 -3.22 7.37 12.12
N ALA A 114 -3.50 6.16 11.62
CA ALA A 114 -3.82 5.95 10.21
C ALA A 114 -5.09 6.69 9.77
N ILE A 115 -6.13 6.73 10.63
CA ILE A 115 -7.35 7.50 10.36
C ILE A 115 -7.02 9.00 10.28
N PHE A 116 -6.34 9.54 11.30
CA PHE A 116 -5.96 10.95 11.35
C PHE A 116 -5.12 11.38 10.13
N ASP A 117 -4.13 10.57 9.76
CA ASP A 117 -3.28 10.82 8.60
C ASP A 117 -4.09 10.81 7.29
N THR A 118 -4.96 9.81 7.11
CA THR A 118 -5.83 9.71 5.93
C THR A 118 -6.84 10.86 5.84
N GLU A 119 -7.41 11.30 6.97
CA GLU A 119 -8.32 12.45 7.02
C GLU A 119 -7.61 13.75 6.67
N ASN A 120 -6.39 13.96 7.19
CA ASN A 120 -5.59 15.13 6.83
C ASN A 120 -5.22 15.12 5.35
N GLN A 121 -4.79 13.98 4.82
CA GLN A 121 -4.51 13.82 3.39
C GLN A 121 -5.75 14.16 2.56
N LEU A 122 -6.91 13.62 2.92
CA LEU A 122 -8.16 13.88 2.20
C LEU A 122 -8.54 15.36 2.24
N ASN A 123 -8.46 16.00 3.42
CA ASN A 123 -8.72 17.43 3.57
C ASN A 123 -7.77 18.27 2.72
N GLN A 124 -6.48 17.90 2.70
CA GLN A 124 -5.46 18.56 1.91
C GLN A 124 -5.74 18.47 0.40
N LEU A 125 -6.11 17.28 -0.09
CA LEU A 125 -6.47 17.05 -1.50
C LEU A 125 -7.75 17.80 -1.89
N GLU A 126 -8.76 17.86 -1.03
CA GLU A 126 -10.08 18.44 -1.36
C GLU A 126 -10.13 19.96 -1.21
N LEU A 127 -9.55 20.49 -0.13
CA LEU A 127 -9.59 21.92 0.16
C LEU A 127 -8.46 22.67 -0.53
N PHE A 128 -7.34 22.00 -0.80
CA PHE A 128 -6.16 22.62 -1.37
C PHE A 128 -5.58 21.80 -2.54
N PRO A 129 -6.33 21.48 -3.60
CA PRO A 129 -5.93 20.52 -4.64
C PRO A 129 -4.62 20.84 -5.38
N TYR A 130 -4.12 22.07 -5.28
CA TYR A 130 -2.88 22.51 -5.93
C TYR A 130 -1.87 23.09 -4.93
N HIS A 131 -1.89 22.67 -3.66
CA HIS A 131 -0.94 23.19 -2.67
C HIS A 131 0.48 22.65 -2.83
N ASP A 132 0.64 21.44 -3.37
CA ASP A 132 1.95 20.80 -3.58
C ASP A 132 2.31 20.84 -5.07
N TYR A 133 2.88 21.97 -5.49
CA TYR A 133 3.43 22.10 -6.83
C TYR A 133 4.78 21.38 -6.91
N PRO A 134 5.08 20.69 -8.03
CA PRO A 134 6.40 20.12 -8.30
C PRO A 134 7.55 21.12 -8.15
N LEU A 135 7.25 22.41 -8.29
CA LEU A 135 8.14 23.52 -8.01
C LEU A 135 7.45 24.52 -7.08
N ASN A 136 7.98 24.73 -5.89
CA ASN A 136 7.48 25.74 -4.96
C ASN A 136 8.64 26.46 -4.25
N GLN A 137 8.35 27.45 -3.41
CA GLN A 137 9.39 28.30 -2.80
C GLN A 137 10.21 27.60 -1.70
N VAL A 138 9.76 26.42 -1.25
CA VAL A 138 10.35 25.68 -0.12
C VAL A 138 10.98 24.36 -0.60
N ARG A 139 10.52 23.82 -1.73
CA ARG A 139 10.88 22.51 -2.29
C ARG A 139 10.70 22.48 -3.82
N GLY A 140 11.18 21.42 -4.44
CA GLY A 140 11.06 21.15 -5.88
C GLY A 140 12.43 20.90 -6.50
N GLU A 141 12.44 20.62 -7.80
CA GLU A 141 13.66 20.52 -8.63
C GLU A 141 14.29 21.91 -8.84
N HIS A 142 14.70 22.57 -7.74
CA HIS A 142 15.59 23.72 -7.80
C HIS A 142 17.01 23.19 -7.72
N HIS A 143 17.77 23.46 -8.78
CA HIS A 143 19.15 23.01 -9.01
C HIS A 143 20.08 23.04 -7.79
#